data_AF-A0A9E6RZ05-F1
#
_entry.id   AF-A0A9E6RZ05-F1
#
_cell.length_a   1.000
_cell.length_b   1.000
_cell.length_c   1.000
_cell.angle_alpha   90.00
_cell.angle_beta   90.00
_cell.angle_gamma   90.00
#
_symmetry.space_group_name_H-M   'P 1'
#
loop_
_entity.id
_entity.type
_entity.pdbx_description
1 polymer ?
#
loop_
_entity_poly.entity_id
_entity_poly.type
_entity_poly.pdbx_seq_one_letter_code
_entity_poly.pdbx_strand_id
1 'polypeptide(L)'
;MVKLYYRSMMDENGKPKIGRHPNLLGVRIGIDINVEQMPLGYLDKQGYLLPESERESRGELVDVAIREDRKGMSVSLSIESLPAHRKPAKFGGLGKYPLWQIDDININGDLQAIQDSPTHVSILPRVTMLLEKYELALANTQKYWQRVD
;
A
#
# COMPACT_ATOMS: atom_id res chain seq x y z
N MET A 1 -0.05 -20.27 -11.90
CA MET A 1 0.69 -19.15 -12.51
C MET A 1 0.86 -18.11 -11.43
N VAL A 2 2.08 -17.63 -11.18
CA VAL A 2 2.35 -16.63 -10.13
C VAL A 2 1.83 -15.27 -10.60
N LYS A 3 1.05 -14.58 -9.77
CA LYS A 3 0.57 -13.22 -10.08
C LYS A 3 1.57 -12.22 -9.51
N LEU A 4 2.16 -11.40 -10.37
CA LEU A 4 3.15 -10.40 -10.00
C LEU A 4 2.56 -8.99 -10.05
N TYR A 5 3.06 -8.12 -9.18
CA TYR A 5 2.76 -6.71 -9.17
C TYR A 5 4.02 -5.88 -9.34
N TYR A 6 3.91 -4.79 -10.09
CA TYR A 6 5.04 -3.97 -10.49
C TYR A 6 4.84 -2.52 -10.04
N ARG A 7 5.89 -1.92 -9.50
CA ARG A 7 5.88 -0.49 -9.11
C ARG A 7 7.29 0.07 -9.14
N SER A 8 7.44 1.28 -9.69
CA SER A 8 8.69 2.02 -9.63
C SER A 8 8.80 2.78 -8.32
N MET A 9 9.88 2.56 -7.57
CA MET A 9 10.08 3.12 -6.24
C MET A 9 11.55 3.50 -6.05
N MET A 10 11.81 4.52 -5.22
CA MET A 10 13.17 4.91 -4.84
C MET A 10 13.90 3.74 -4.19
N ASP A 11 15.18 3.59 -4.50
CA ASP A 11 16.08 2.68 -3.81
C ASP A 11 16.64 3.37 -2.56
N GLU A 12 16.69 2.63 -1.46
CA GLU A 12 17.46 2.95 -0.27
C GLU A 12 18.15 1.68 0.21
N ASN A 13 19.46 1.62 0.00
CA ASN A 13 20.32 0.49 0.36
C ASN A 13 19.90 -0.84 -0.30
N GLY A 14 19.55 -0.80 -1.59
CA GLY A 14 19.19 -2.00 -2.37
C GLY A 14 17.77 -2.50 -2.12
N LYS A 15 16.92 -1.69 -1.50
CA LYS A 15 15.51 -2.00 -1.20
C LYS A 15 14.60 -0.82 -1.55
N PRO A 16 13.29 -1.04 -1.77
CA PRO A 16 12.36 0.07 -1.91
C PRO A 16 12.35 0.92 -0.64
N LYS A 17 12.58 2.22 -0.77
CA LYS A 17 12.51 3.17 0.33
C LYS A 17 11.07 3.29 0.85
N ILE A 18 10.89 3.17 2.16
CA ILE A 18 9.58 3.25 2.83
C ILE A 18 9.17 4.71 3.01
N GLY A 19 7.88 5.01 2.85
CA GLY A 19 7.33 6.31 3.26
C GLY A 19 6.08 6.77 2.50
N ARG A 20 5.51 7.89 2.95
CA ARG A 20 4.24 8.47 2.47
C ARG A 20 4.39 9.31 1.20
N HIS A 21 4.91 8.72 0.12
CA HIS A 21 5.17 9.46 -1.12
C HIS A 21 4.91 8.59 -2.36
N PRO A 22 4.50 9.16 -3.50
CA PRO A 22 4.10 8.41 -4.70
C PRO A 22 5.18 7.49 -5.26
N ASN A 23 6.46 7.77 -4.95
CA ASN A 23 7.62 7.01 -5.41
C ASN A 23 8.24 6.14 -4.31
N LEU A 24 7.55 5.95 -3.19
CA LEU A 24 8.01 5.14 -2.06
C LEU A 24 7.10 3.93 -1.87
N LEU A 25 7.59 2.99 -1.05
CA LEU A 25 6.83 1.87 -0.52
C LEU A 25 5.93 2.40 0.61
N GLY A 26 4.70 2.74 0.26
CA GLY A 26 3.76 3.40 1.15
C GLY A 26 2.64 4.12 0.40
N VAL A 27 1.86 4.89 1.14
CA VAL A 27 0.67 5.61 0.67
C VAL A 27 0.73 7.08 1.06
N ARG A 28 0.16 7.95 0.23
CA ARG A 28 -0.15 9.34 0.60
C ARG A 28 -1.51 9.42 1.26
N ILE A 29 -1.55 10.09 2.41
CA ILE A 29 -2.79 10.45 3.09
C ILE A 29 -3.60 11.44 2.23
N GLY A 30 -4.91 11.23 2.13
CA GLY A 30 -5.84 12.07 1.38
C GLY A 30 -5.81 11.88 -0.14
N ILE A 31 -4.86 11.09 -0.67
CA ILE A 31 -4.78 10.77 -2.09
C ILE A 31 -4.94 9.26 -2.31
N ASP A 32 -3.99 8.49 -1.77
CA ASP A 32 -3.95 7.04 -1.93
C ASP A 32 -4.82 6.35 -0.86
N ILE A 33 -4.88 6.90 0.36
CA ILE A 33 -5.70 6.38 1.46
C ILE A 33 -6.40 7.53 2.20
N ASN A 34 -7.67 7.33 2.57
CA ASN A 34 -8.38 8.26 3.45
C ASN A 34 -8.11 7.91 4.91
N VAL A 35 -7.98 8.92 5.74
CA VAL A 35 -7.67 8.79 7.17
C VAL A 35 -8.64 9.64 7.96
N GLU A 36 -9.20 9.06 9.02
CA GLU A 36 -10.05 9.75 9.97
C GLU A 36 -9.46 9.65 11.37
N GLN A 37 -9.69 10.68 12.19
CA GLN A 37 -9.34 10.65 13.60
C GLN A 37 -10.49 10.02 14.39
N MET A 38 -10.21 8.94 15.12
CA MET A 38 -11.19 8.22 15.93
C MET A 38 -10.68 8.02 17.36
N PRO A 39 -11.56 7.97 18.37
CA PRO A 39 -11.15 7.59 19.72
C PRO A 39 -10.50 6.20 19.73
N LEU A 40 -9.42 6.03 20.49
CA LEU A 40 -8.72 4.75 20.62
C LEU A 40 -9.66 3.61 21.07
N GLY A 41 -10.69 3.91 21.86
CA GLY A 41 -11.72 2.95 22.26
C GLY A 41 -12.61 2.44 21.12
N TYR A 42 -12.44 2.92 19.89
CA TYR A 42 -13.10 2.38 18.69
C TYR A 42 -12.30 1.23 18.05
N LEU A 43 -11.06 1.02 18.46
CA LEU A 43 -10.19 -0.02 17.92
C LEU A 43 -10.05 -1.18 18.91
N ASP A 44 -9.91 -2.40 18.39
CA ASP A 44 -9.51 -3.54 19.20
C ASP A 44 -8.03 -3.47 19.60
N LYS A 45 -7.59 -4.45 20.41
CA LYS A 45 -6.18 -4.52 20.86
C LYS A 45 -5.18 -4.74 19.73
N GLN A 46 -5.64 -5.15 18.54
CA GLN A 46 -4.80 -5.34 17.36
C GLN A 46 -4.82 -4.10 16.45
N GLY A 47 -5.65 -3.09 16.75
CA GLY A 47 -5.78 -1.88 15.97
C GLY A 47 -6.80 -1.96 14.83
N TYR A 48 -7.71 -2.94 14.84
CA TYR A 48 -8.82 -3.01 13.87
C TYR A 48 -10.04 -2.25 14.38
N LEU A 49 -10.80 -1.64 13.48
CA LEU A 49 -12.02 -0.94 13.84
C LEU A 49 -13.08 -1.92 14.37
N LEU A 50 -13.57 -1.66 15.57
CA LEU A 50 -14.64 -2.43 16.20
C LEU A 50 -15.99 -2.20 15.52
N PRO A 51 -16.93 -3.17 15.60
CA PRO A 51 -18.33 -2.94 15.31
C PRO A 51 -18.89 -1.79 16.14
N GLU A 52 -19.84 -1.03 15.59
CA GLU A 52 -20.40 0.16 16.26
C GLU A 52 -20.92 -0.11 17.68
N SER A 53 -21.52 -1.28 17.92
CA SER A 53 -22.04 -1.70 19.22
C SER A 53 -20.96 -1.91 20.30
N GLU A 54 -19.71 -2.07 19.92
CA GLU A 54 -18.58 -2.33 20.81
C GLU A 54 -17.67 -1.10 20.98
N ARG A 55 -17.96 -0.01 20.24
CA ARG A 55 -17.16 1.21 20.30
C ARG A 55 -17.42 1.98 21.57
N GLU A 56 -16.35 2.30 22.28
CA GLU A 56 -16.40 3.18 23.44
C GLU A 56 -15.73 4.51 23.08
N SER A 57 -16.44 5.63 23.23
CA SER A 57 -15.89 6.97 22.99
C SER A 57 -14.97 7.38 24.14
N ARG A 58 -13.80 6.74 24.20
CA ARG A 58 -12.76 6.94 25.21
C ARG A 58 -11.37 6.91 24.58
N GLY A 59 -10.42 7.52 25.28
CA GLY A 59 -9.02 7.55 24.89
C GLY A 59 -8.69 8.71 23.95
N GLU A 60 -7.43 8.78 23.56
CA GLU A 60 -6.94 9.78 22.61
C GLU A 60 -7.46 9.52 21.20
N LEU A 61 -7.44 10.57 20.37
CA LEU A 61 -7.75 10.44 18.95
C LEU A 61 -6.53 9.86 18.23
N VAL A 62 -6.77 8.83 17.43
CA VAL A 62 -5.76 8.16 16.60
C VAL A 62 -6.15 8.19 15.13
N ASP A 63 -5.16 8.20 14.25
CA ASP A 63 -5.35 8.17 12.82
C ASP A 63 -5.73 6.75 12.35
N VAL A 64 -6.89 6.61 11.74
CA VAL A 64 -7.45 5.34 11.24
C VAL A 64 -7.52 5.38 9.73
N ALA A 65 -6.86 4.43 9.07
CA ALA A 65 -6.93 4.23 7.63
C ALA A 65 -8.26 3.58 7.25
N ILE A 66 -9.07 4.28 6.46
CA ILE A 66 -10.39 3.83 6.04
C ILE A 66 -10.26 2.87 4.86
N ARG A 67 -10.82 1.66 4.99
CA ARG A 67 -10.89 0.73 3.88
C ARG A 67 -11.96 1.19 2.90
N GLU A 68 -11.52 1.56 1.70
CA GLU A 68 -12.38 1.81 0.55
C GLU A 68 -11.88 1.02 -0.65
N ASP A 69 -12.82 0.48 -1.42
CA ASP A 69 -12.46 -0.20 -2.66
C ASP A 69 -11.83 0.85 -3.59
N ARG A 70 -10.60 0.58 -4.04
CA ARG A 70 -9.74 1.46 -4.90
C ARG A 70 -8.92 2.55 -4.19
N LYS A 71 -8.78 2.50 -2.86
CA LYS A 71 -7.88 3.40 -2.11
C LYS A 71 -6.74 2.59 -1.47
N GLY A 72 -5.57 2.66 -2.08
CA GLY A 72 -4.36 2.01 -1.58
C GLY A 72 -3.12 2.36 -2.39
N MET A 73 -2.02 1.65 -2.10
CA MET A 73 -0.79 1.79 -2.86
C MET A 73 -0.96 1.18 -4.27
N SER A 74 -0.89 2.04 -5.29
CA SER A 74 -0.98 1.64 -6.70
C SER A 74 0.16 0.72 -7.15
N VAL A 75 -0.20 -0.38 -7.80
CA VAL A 75 0.73 -1.26 -8.52
C VAL A 75 0.15 -1.65 -9.88
N SER A 76 1.00 -2.13 -10.77
CA SER A 76 0.62 -2.56 -12.13
C SER A 76 0.69 -4.07 -12.28
N LEU A 77 -0.12 -4.64 -13.18
CA LEU A 77 -0.12 -6.07 -13.48
C LEU A 77 1.01 -6.50 -14.44
N SER A 78 1.60 -5.55 -15.16
CA SER A 78 2.78 -5.79 -15.99
C SER A 78 3.68 -4.55 -16.06
N ILE A 79 4.89 -4.73 -16.60
CA ILE A 79 5.82 -3.61 -16.84
C ILE A 79 5.29 -2.68 -17.93
N GLU A 80 4.67 -3.26 -18.95
CA GLU A 80 4.11 -2.57 -20.11
C GLU A 80 2.96 -1.64 -19.70
N SER A 81 2.18 -2.06 -18.71
CA SER A 81 1.04 -1.32 -18.20
C SER A 81 1.39 -0.17 -17.26
N LEU A 82 2.67 0.00 -16.92
CA LEU A 82 3.12 1.15 -16.15
C LEU A 82 2.98 2.45 -16.96
N PRO A 83 2.53 3.56 -16.34
CA PRO A 83 2.58 4.88 -16.96
C PRO A 83 3.99 5.22 -17.43
N ALA A 84 4.13 5.90 -18.58
CA ALA A 84 5.43 6.19 -19.18
C ALA A 84 6.40 6.90 -18.21
N HIS A 85 5.91 7.85 -17.40
CA HIS A 85 6.70 8.59 -16.41
C HIS A 85 7.10 7.75 -15.17
N ARG A 86 6.51 6.56 -14.98
CA ARG A 86 6.89 5.61 -13.92
C ARG A 86 7.80 4.52 -14.45
N LYS A 87 7.60 4.08 -15.68
CA LYS A 87 8.36 2.99 -16.31
C LYS A 87 9.83 3.41 -16.57
N PRO A 88 10.84 2.63 -16.15
CA PRO A 88 12.25 2.97 -16.44
C PRO A 88 12.58 3.03 -17.93
N ALA A 89 13.64 3.77 -18.27
CA ALA A 89 14.12 3.94 -19.65
C ALA A 89 14.46 2.62 -20.37
N LYS A 90 15.04 1.65 -19.66
CA LYS A 90 15.36 0.33 -20.23
C LYS A 90 14.14 -0.47 -20.68
N PHE A 91 12.94 -0.09 -20.20
CA PHE A 91 11.66 -0.66 -20.58
C PHE A 91 10.86 0.28 -21.49
N GLY A 92 11.51 1.27 -22.12
CA GLY A 92 10.87 2.23 -23.03
C GLY A 92 10.06 3.34 -22.34
N GLY A 93 10.34 3.65 -21.08
CA GLY A 93 9.69 4.75 -20.35
C GLY A 93 10.60 5.94 -20.07
N LEU A 94 10.14 6.83 -19.20
CA LEU A 94 10.79 8.08 -18.79
C LEU A 94 11.03 8.17 -17.27
N GLY A 95 10.72 7.09 -16.54
CA GLY A 95 10.86 6.99 -15.10
C GLY A 95 12.32 6.98 -14.66
N LYS A 96 12.58 7.68 -13.54
CA LYS A 96 13.92 7.85 -12.96
C LYS A 96 14.27 6.81 -11.89
N TYR A 97 13.26 6.11 -11.36
CA TYR A 97 13.41 5.19 -10.24
C TYR A 97 13.42 3.75 -10.72
N PRO A 98 14.12 2.85 -9.98
CA PRO A 98 14.14 1.45 -10.33
C PRO A 98 12.76 0.81 -10.27
N LEU A 99 12.60 -0.23 -11.08
CA LEU A 99 11.39 -1.03 -11.09
C LEU A 99 11.54 -2.22 -10.15
N TRP A 100 10.48 -2.44 -9.37
CA TRP A 100 10.37 -3.53 -8.43
C TRP A 100 9.17 -4.40 -8.77
N GLN A 101 9.28 -5.69 -8.50
CA GLN A 101 8.19 -6.64 -8.55
C GLN A 101 7.97 -7.32 -7.19
N ILE A 102 6.73 -7.73 -6.93
CA ILE A 102 6.37 -8.57 -5.78
C ILE A 102 5.36 -9.63 -6.21
N ASP A 103 5.45 -10.82 -5.61
CA ASP A 103 4.45 -11.88 -5.76
C ASP A 103 3.22 -11.57 -4.89
N ASP A 104 2.03 -11.70 -5.47
CA ASP A 104 0.73 -11.52 -4.81
C ASP A 104 0.60 -12.32 -3.51
N ILE A 105 1.25 -13.49 -3.40
CA ILE A 105 1.25 -14.29 -2.17
C ILE A 105 1.83 -13.53 -0.97
N ASN A 106 2.68 -12.52 -1.21
CA ASN A 106 3.28 -11.68 -0.18
C ASN A 106 2.43 -10.45 0.15
N ILE A 107 1.30 -10.24 -0.53
CA ILE A 107 0.28 -9.26 -0.18
C ILE A 107 -0.79 -9.96 0.67
N ASN A 108 -0.46 -10.17 1.93
CA ASN A 108 -1.27 -10.97 2.86
C ASN A 108 -1.42 -10.27 4.22
N GLY A 109 -2.09 -10.94 5.16
CA GLY A 109 -2.26 -10.45 6.53
C GLY A 109 -3.13 -9.19 6.58
N ASP A 110 -2.54 -8.05 6.92
CA ASP A 110 -3.22 -6.76 7.02
C ASP A 110 -3.45 -6.07 5.66
N LEU A 111 -2.94 -6.66 4.58
CA LEU A 111 -3.06 -6.13 3.23
C LEU A 111 -4.00 -6.97 2.37
N GLN A 112 -4.62 -6.32 1.39
CA GLN A 112 -5.36 -6.96 0.31
C GLN A 112 -5.03 -6.27 -1.02
N ALA A 113 -4.81 -7.05 -2.07
CA ALA A 113 -4.68 -6.54 -3.43
C ALA A 113 -6.05 -6.59 -4.12
N ILE A 114 -6.57 -5.43 -4.53
CA ILE A 114 -7.80 -5.32 -5.32
C ILE A 114 -7.46 -4.80 -6.70
N GLN A 115 -7.76 -5.62 -7.72
CA GLN A 115 -7.69 -5.18 -9.10
C GLN A 115 -8.89 -4.28 -9.41
N ASP A 116 -8.63 -3.00 -9.65
CA ASP A 116 -9.66 -1.99 -9.90
C ASP A 116 -9.83 -1.64 -11.38
N SER A 117 -8.90 -2.07 -12.23
CA SER A 117 -8.99 -1.97 -13.68
C SER A 117 -8.23 -3.13 -14.37
N PRO A 118 -8.29 -3.28 -15.71
CA PRO A 118 -7.56 -4.33 -16.42
C PRO A 118 -6.03 -4.30 -16.23
N THR A 119 -5.47 -3.19 -15.75
CA THR A 119 -4.01 -3.00 -15.65
C THR A 119 -3.52 -2.53 -14.27
N HIS A 120 -4.44 -2.09 -13.41
CA HIS A 120 -4.12 -1.46 -12.13
C HIS A 120 -4.69 -2.25 -10.96
N VAL A 121 -3.90 -2.29 -9.89
CA VAL A 121 -4.23 -2.93 -8.63
C VAL A 121 -3.92 -1.94 -7.50
N SER A 122 -4.82 -1.85 -6.54
CA SER A 122 -4.64 -1.12 -5.30
C SER A 122 -4.30 -2.11 -4.19
N ILE A 123 -3.14 -1.97 -3.56
CA ILE A 123 -2.80 -2.66 -2.32
C ILE A 123 -3.34 -1.81 -1.17
N LEU A 124 -4.39 -2.29 -0.50
CA LEU A 124 -5.18 -1.55 0.48
C LEU A 124 -5.21 -2.26 1.84
N PRO A 125 -5.57 -1.58 2.95
CA PRO A 125 -5.76 -2.25 4.23
C PRO A 125 -6.92 -3.25 4.12
N ARG A 126 -6.74 -4.47 4.62
CA ARG A 126 -7.75 -5.55 4.51
C ARG A 126 -9.09 -5.18 5.17
N VAL A 127 -9.02 -4.40 6.24
CA VAL A 127 -10.15 -3.83 7.00
C VAL A 127 -9.77 -2.42 7.45
N THR A 128 -10.75 -1.58 7.81
CA THR A 128 -10.46 -0.29 8.44
C THR A 128 -9.67 -0.52 9.73
N MET A 129 -8.50 0.11 9.84
CA MET A 129 -7.52 -0.17 10.90
C MET A 129 -6.67 1.05 11.20
N LEU A 130 -5.92 1.02 12.31
CA LEU A 130 -4.93 2.03 12.64
C LEU A 130 -3.99 2.31 11.46
N LEU A 131 -3.77 3.58 11.13
CA LEU A 131 -2.92 3.97 10.01
C LEU A 131 -1.50 3.39 10.13
N GLU A 132 -0.89 3.49 11.32
CA GLU A 132 0.45 2.96 11.58
C GLU A 132 0.53 1.45 11.30
N LYS A 133 -0.51 0.69 11.62
CA LYS A 133 -0.57 -0.75 11.34
C LYS A 133 -0.59 -1.04 9.84
N TYR A 134 -1.37 -0.28 9.07
CA TYR A 134 -1.39 -0.40 7.62
C TYR A 134 -0.01 -0.07 7.00
N GLU A 135 0.62 1.00 7.46
CA GLU A 135 1.95 1.40 6.98
C GLU A 135 3.04 0.40 7.35
N LEU A 136 2.98 -0.15 8.56
CA LEU A 136 3.85 -1.24 8.99
C LEU A 136 3.63 -2.48 8.14
N ALA A 137 2.40 -2.81 7.77
CA ALA A 137 2.10 -3.92 6.89
C ALA A 137 2.72 -3.72 5.49
N LEU A 138 2.61 -2.51 4.90
CA LEU A 138 3.29 -2.16 3.65
C LEU A 138 4.82 -2.26 3.80
N ALA A 139 5.39 -1.69 4.87
CA ALA A 139 6.82 -1.74 5.14
C ALA A 139 7.33 -3.18 5.29
N ASN A 140 6.56 -4.07 5.93
CA ASN A 140 6.92 -5.48 6.08
C ASN A 140 7.00 -6.23 4.75
N THR A 141 6.38 -5.71 3.68
CA THR A 141 6.54 -6.27 2.33
C THR A 141 7.90 -5.97 1.72
N GLN A 142 8.66 -4.98 2.23
CA GLN A 142 9.92 -4.49 1.64
C GLN A 142 10.89 -5.62 1.26
N LYS A 143 11.02 -6.64 2.11
CA LYS A 143 11.92 -7.78 1.91
C LYS A 143 11.53 -8.73 0.78
N TYR A 144 10.29 -8.64 0.29
CA TYR A 144 9.78 -9.47 -0.79
C TYR A 144 9.81 -8.78 -2.16
N TRP A 145 10.11 -7.48 -2.18
CA TRP A 145 10.27 -6.75 -3.44
C TRP A 145 11.60 -7.09 -4.09
N GLN A 146 11.55 -7.46 -5.36
CA GLN A 146 12.70 -7.81 -6.18
C GLN A 146 12.90 -6.77 -7.26
N ARG A 147 14.13 -6.34 -7.47
CA ARG A 147 14.51 -5.40 -8.53
C ARG A 147 14.55 -6.12 -9.89
N VAL A 148 14.11 -5.46 -10.97
CA VAL A 148 13.92 -6.13 -12.27
C VAL A 148 14.40 -5.41 -13.54
N ASP A 149 14.55 -4.10 -13.63
CA ASP A 149 15.56 -3.26 -12.99
C ASP A 149 17.01 -3.48 -13.44
#